data_AF-D0SD09-F1
#
_entry.id   AF-D0SD09-F1
#
_cell.length_a   1.000
_cell.length_b   1.000
_cell.length_c   1.000
_cell.angle_alpha   90.00
_cell.angle_beta   90.00
_cell.angle_gamma   90.00
#
_symmetry.space_group_name_H-M   'P 1'
#
loop_
_entity.id
_entity.type
_entity.pdbx_description
1 polymer ?
#
loop_
_entity_poly.entity_id
_entity_poly.type
_entity_poly.pdbx_seq_one_letter_code
_entity_poly.pdbx_strand_id
1 'polypeptide(L)' 'MAGLSIWHVLIFAIVVILLFGTAKLKNLGKDVGGAVKDFKKSIKDDEAEAAQLKEPRTIEHQANSSDVNSTVKH' A
#
# COMPACT_ATOMS: atom_id res chain seq x y z
N MET A 1 -36.71 9.89 1.55
CA MET A 1 -35.62 9.11 2.19
C MET A 1 -34.49 10.07 2.53
N ALA A 2 -34.34 10.46 3.80
CA ALA A 2 -33.30 11.39 4.21
C ALA A 2 -31.92 10.69 4.06
N GLY A 3 -31.19 11.03 3.01
CA GLY A 3 -29.83 10.54 2.79
C GLY A 3 -28.92 11.07 3.88
N LEU A 4 -27.93 10.27 4.29
CA LEU A 4 -26.85 10.69 5.18
C LEU A 4 -26.07 11.83 4.51
N SER A 5 -26.49 13.06 4.75
CA SER A 5 -25.82 14.25 4.26
C SER A 5 -24.52 14.42 5.03
N ILE A 6 -23.43 14.73 4.31
CA ILE A 6 -22.09 14.97 4.88
C ILE A 6 -22.15 15.94 6.07
N TRP A 7 -23.06 16.92 6.04
CA TRP A 7 -23.27 17.88 7.13
C TRP A 7 -23.65 17.24 8.46
N HIS A 8 -24.48 16.19 8.45
CA HIS A 8 -24.88 15.50 9.68
C HIS A 8 -23.71 14.70 10.27
N VAL A 9 -22.92 14.05 9.41
CA VAL A 9 -21.74 13.28 9.83
C VAL A 9 -20.69 14.20 10.46
N LEU A 10 -20.49 15.39 9.90
CA LEU A 10 -19.51 16.35 10.42
C LEU A 10 -19.88 16.87 11.82
N ILE A 11 -21.16 17.22 12.01
CA ILE A 11 -21.68 17.67 13.31
C ILE A 11 -21.60 16.53 14.34
N PHE A 12 -21.97 15.31 13.96
CA PHE A 12 -21.88 14.14 14.82
C PHE A 12 -20.42 13.87 15.24
N ALA A 13 -19.47 13.96 14.32
CA ALA A 13 -18.05 13.78 14.61
C ALA A 13 -17.53 14.80 15.64
N ILE A 14 -17.94 16.06 15.55
CA ILE A 14 -17.58 17.09 16.54
C ILE A 14 -18.10 16.72 17.93
N VAL A 15 -19.35 16.28 18.04
CA VAL A 15 -19.95 15.88 19.33
C VAL A 15 -19.19 14.69 19.93
N VAL A 16 -18.86 13.67 19.13
CA VAL A 16 -18.07 12.52 19.57
C VAL A 16 -16.68 12.95 20.04
N ILE A 17 -16.01 13.84 19.31
CA ILE A 17 -14.70 14.38 19.71
C ILE A 17 -14.76 15.12 21.05
N LEU A 18 -15.82 15.89 21.29
CA LEU A 18 -16.02 16.60 22.55
C LEU A 18 -16.29 15.65 23.72
N LEU A 19 -17.07 14.59 23.51
CA LEU A 19 -17.38 13.60 24.56
C LEU A 19 -16.17 12.74 24.95
N PHE A 20 -15.44 12.23 23.96
CA PHE A 20 -14.29 11.36 24.20
C PHE A 20 -13.00 12.14 24.47
N GLY A 21 -12.96 13.41 24.08
CA GLY A 21 -11.77 14.24 24.06
C GLY A 21 -10.81 13.87 22.92
N THR A 22 -10.04 14.85 22.45
CA THR A 22 -9.05 14.65 21.37
C THR A 22 -7.88 13.76 21.78
N ALA A 23 -7.57 13.66 23.09
CA ALA A 23 -6.45 12.88 23.59
C ALA A 23 -6.62 11.37 23.35
N LYS A 24 -7.82 10.83 23.65
CA LYS A 24 -8.15 9.42 23.45
C LYS A 24 -8.24 9.08 21.96
N LEU A 25 -8.91 9.94 21.17
CA LEU A 25 -9.03 9.79 19.73
C LEU A 25 -7.68 9.89 19.01
N LYS A 26 -6.73 10.70 19.48
CA LYS A 26 -5.38 10.79 18.90
C LYS A 26 -4.58 9.51 19.11
N ASN A 27 -4.61 8.94 20.30
CA ASN A 27 -3.88 7.70 20.57
C ASN A 27 -4.47 6.53 19.77
N LEU A 28 -5.80 6.33 19.85
CA LEU A 28 -6.46 5.26 19.10
C LEU A 28 -6.39 5.48 17.58
N GLY A 29 -6.50 6.74 17.13
CA GLY A 29 -6.40 7.12 15.74
C GLY A 29 -5.00 6.94 15.16
N LYS A 30 -3.93 7.03 15.97
CA LYS A 30 -2.58 6.69 15.51
C LYS A 30 -2.44 5.19 15.26
N ASP A 31 -2.94 4.36 16.17
CA ASP A 31 -2.83 2.91 16.08
C ASP A 31 -3.66 2.37 14.90
N VAL A 32 -4.93 2.78 14.82
CA VAL A 32 -5.83 2.38 13.73
C VAL A 32 -5.44 3.05 12.40
N GLY A 33 -5.08 4.33 12.44
CA GLY A 33 -4.71 5.10 11.25
C GLY A 33 -3.41 4.61 10.62
N GLY A 34 -2.46 4.12 11.41
CA GLY A 34 -1.26 3.44 10.92
C GLY A 34 -1.62 2.19 10.11
N ALA A 35 -2.41 1.28 10.70
CA ALA A 35 -2.84 0.06 10.03
C ALA A 35 -3.62 0.32 8.72
N VAL A 36 -4.53 1.29 8.72
CA VAL A 36 -5.30 1.67 7.52
C VAL A 36 -4.41 2.34 6.47
N LYS A 37 -3.41 3.14 6.88
CA LYS A 37 -2.44 3.76 5.97
C LYS A 37 -1.61 2.70 5.25
N ASP A 38 -1.11 1.71 5.97
CA ASP A 38 -0.32 0.62 5.40
C ASP A 38 -1.18 -0.23 4.46
N PHE A 39 -2.42 -0.55 4.85
CA PHE A 39 -3.38 -1.25 3.98
C PHE A 39 -3.65 -0.49 2.67
N LYS A 40 -3.89 0.82 2.74
CA LYS A 40 -4.10 1.63 1.53
C LYS A 40 -2.84 1.75 0.69
N LYS A 41 -1.66 1.72 1.32
CA LYS A 41 -0.39 1.76 0.61
C LYS A 41 -0.15 0.44 -0.15
N SER A 42 -0.38 -0.71 0.47
CA SER A 42 -0.27 -2.02 -0.19
C SER A 42 -1.22 -2.14 -1.37
N ILE A 43 -2.49 -1.73 -1.23
CA ILE A 43 -3.44 -1.74 -2.35
C ILE A 43 -2.99 -0.85 -3.51
N LYS A 44 -2.43 0.32 -3.20
CA LYS A 44 -1.91 1.24 -4.22
C LYS A 44 -0.64 0.72 -4.89
N ASP A 45 0.21 0.03 -4.15
CA ASP A 45 1.43 -0.59 -4.69
C ASP A 45 1.05 -1.71 -5.66
N ASP A 46 0.06 -2.55 -5.31
CA ASP A 46 -0.49 -3.59 -6.18
C ASP A 46 -1.11 -2.99 -7.46
N GLU A 47 -1.83 -1.87 -7.38
CA GLU A 47 -2.34 -1.16 -8.57
C GLU A 47 -1.22 -0.55 -9.42
N ALA A 48 -0.16 -0.01 -8.80
CA ALA A 48 0.99 0.55 -9.50
C ALA A 48 1.86 -0.54 -10.14
N GLU A 49 1.96 -1.72 -9.53
CA GLU A 49 2.62 -2.90 -10.09
C GLU A 49 1.80 -3.48 -11.25
N ALA A 50 0.47 -3.53 -11.12
CA ALA A 50 -0.43 -3.91 -12.21
C ALA A 50 -0.38 -2.93 -13.41
N ALA A 51 -0.09 -1.65 -13.19
CA ALA A 51 0.14 -0.68 -14.25
C ALA A 51 1.50 -0.86 -14.94
N GLN A 52 2.53 -1.33 -14.23
CA GLN A 52 3.87 -1.62 -14.75
C GLN A 52 3.97 -2.96 -15.50
N LEU A 53 2.98 -3.85 -15.34
CA LEU A 53 2.86 -5.11 -16.10
C LEU A 53 2.32 -4.92 -17.54
N LYS A 54 2.03 -3.68 -17.97
CA LYS A 54 1.65 -3.35 -19.36
C LYS A 54 2.81 -3.01 -20.29
N GLU A 55 4.05 -2.95 -19.81
CA GLU A 55 5.22 -2.94 -20.69
C GLU A 55 5.82 -4.36 -20.79
N PRO A 56 6.09 -4.86 -22.01
CA PRO A 56 6.70 -6.16 -22.20
C PRO A 56 8.16 -6.10 -21.72
N ARG A 57 8.40 -6.54 -20.48
CA ARG A 57 9.75 -6.88 -20.02
C ARG A 57 10.18 -8.17 -20.73
N THR A 58 10.93 -8.03 -21.83
CA THR A 58 11.72 -9.13 -22.40
C THR A 58 12.64 -9.67 -21.31
N ILE A 59 12.43 -10.93 -20.93
CA ILE A 59 13.35 -11.69 -20.08
C ILE A 59 14.51 -12.10 -20.99
N GLU A 60 15.56 -11.31 -21.03
CA GLU A 60 16.84 -11.73 -21.61
C GLU A 60 17.49 -12.76 -20.66
N HIS A 61 17.25 -14.04 -20.99
CA HIS A 61 17.95 -15.17 -20.43
C HIS A 61 19.44 -15.01 -20.76
N GLN A 62 20.23 -14.50 -19.80
CA GLN A 62 21.69 -14.62 -19.84
C GLN A 62 22.05 -16.09 -19.59
N ALA A 63 21.96 -16.90 -20.64
CA ALA A 63 22.60 -18.20 -20.69
C ALA A 63 24.11 -17.98 -20.79
N ASN A 64 24.79 -17.80 -19.65
CA ASN A 64 26.24 -17.91 -19.60
C ASN A 64 26.62 -19.40 -19.59
N SER A 65 26.59 -20.01 -20.78
CA SER A 65 27.17 -21.33 -21.08
C SER A 65 28.36 -21.12 -22.01
N SER A 66 29.49 -20.70 -21.44
CA SER A 66 30.85 -20.69 -22.01
C SER A 66 31.75 -20.32 -20.82
N ASP A 67 32.30 -21.26 -20.06
CA ASP A 67 33.63 -21.77 -20.32
C ASP A 67 33.82 -23.15 -19.64
N VAL A 68 33.57 -24.21 -20.40
CA VAL A 68 34.14 -25.54 -20.18
C VAL A 68 35.19 -25.73 -21.26
N ASN A 69 36.37 -25.16 -21.06
CA ASN A 69 37.60 -25.44 -21.82
C ASN A 69 38.75 -24.94 -20.92
N SER A 70 39.67 -25.70 -20.33
CA SER A 70 40.37 -26.87 -20.83
C SER A 70 41.19 -27.47 -19.67
N THR A 71 40.85 -28.66 -19.20
CA THR A 71 41.80 -29.57 -18.53
C THR A 71 42.29 -30.57 -19.56
N VAL A 72 43.20 -30.17 -20.47
CA VAL A 72 44.06 -31.09 -21.24
C VAL A 72 45.33 -30.36 -21.72
N LYS A 73 46.50 -30.85 -21.29
CA LYS A 73 47.88 -30.60 -21.78
C LYS A 73 48.47 -29.20 -21.64
N HIS A 74 49.41 -29.04 -20.70
CA HIS A 74 50.82 -29.37 -20.95
C HIS A 74 51.57 -29.59 -19.63
#